data_AF-A0A7Y7RWE4-F1
#
_entry.id   AF-A0A7Y7RWE4-F1
#
_cell.length_a   1.000
_cell.length_b   1.000
_cell.length_c   1.000
_cell.angle_alpha   90.00
_cell.angle_beta   90.00
_cell.angle_gamma   90.00
#
_symmetry.space_group_name_H-M   'P 1'
#
loop_
_entity.id
_entity.type
_entity.pdbx_description
1 polymer ?
#
loop_
_entity_poly.entity_id
_entity_poly.type
_entity_poly.pdbx_seq_one_letter_code
_entity_poly.pdbx_strand_id
1 'polypeptide(L)'
;MQFPPIASSLAAQARNSFVEAGVSTLINLPLSVAQHVTSKAMTDRIDAQSKMPGAEKKNVDGTKSTVDPSATDQQKIEARLEGAEIKTELLANTILSINEGADANAVGKDPAASTDINARLTGLEKRMDTIEGQMEGIAERYGLVYCPYSEPESSQAPTDKSRVETIEQRYKYMNTMVKKLKAAKEIDKEDDAE
;
A
#
# COMPACT_ATOMS: atom_id res chain seq x y z
N MET A 1 15.47 -10.46 4.67
CA MET A 1 15.15 -10.66 6.10
C MET A 1 13.71 -11.17 6.21
N GLN A 2 13.48 -12.34 6.82
CA GLN A 2 12.19 -13.06 6.78
C GLN A 2 11.54 -13.10 8.18
N PHE A 3 10.29 -12.66 8.30
CA PHE A 3 9.52 -12.69 9.55
C PHE A 3 9.03 -14.12 9.82
N PRO A 4 9.06 -14.62 11.06
CA PRO A 4 8.42 -15.88 11.41
C PRO A 4 6.95 -15.87 10.97
N PRO A 5 6.50 -16.82 10.13
CA PRO A 5 5.10 -16.90 9.74
C PRO A 5 4.19 -17.13 10.94
N ILE A 6 2.98 -16.59 10.88
CA ILE A 6 1.93 -16.92 11.85
C ILE A 6 1.22 -18.23 11.49
N ALA A 7 0.33 -18.68 12.37
CA ALA A 7 -0.51 -19.85 12.11
C ALA A 7 -1.26 -19.69 10.77
N SER A 8 -1.25 -20.77 9.97
CA SER A 8 -1.76 -20.77 8.59
C SER A 8 -3.23 -20.31 8.48
N SER A 9 -4.07 -20.60 9.47
CA SER A 9 -5.46 -20.15 9.51
C SER A 9 -5.59 -18.62 9.67
N LEU A 10 -4.79 -18.02 10.55
CA LEU A 10 -4.77 -16.57 10.76
C LEU A 10 -4.17 -15.85 9.54
N ALA A 11 -3.14 -16.43 8.95
CA ALA A 11 -2.55 -16.00 7.68
C ALA A 11 -3.59 -15.99 6.54
N ALA A 12 -4.33 -17.08 6.36
CA ALA A 12 -5.39 -17.17 5.36
C ALA A 12 -6.51 -16.14 5.62
N GLN A 13 -6.87 -15.89 6.88
CA GLN A 13 -7.85 -14.87 7.23
C GLN A 13 -7.36 -13.45 6.87
N ALA A 14 -6.10 -13.12 7.20
CA ALA A 14 -5.48 -11.85 6.85
C ALA A 14 -5.38 -11.65 5.32
N ARG A 15 -5.10 -12.72 4.58
CA ARG A 15 -5.14 -12.68 3.11
C ARG A 15 -6.56 -12.46 2.59
N ASN A 16 -7.54 -13.16 3.14
CA ASN A 16 -8.93 -13.08 2.69
C ASN A 16 -9.52 -11.67 2.86
N SER A 17 -9.13 -10.92 3.90
CA SER A 17 -9.58 -9.53 4.06
C SER A 17 -9.07 -8.60 2.96
N PHE A 18 -7.98 -8.94 2.26
CA PHE A 18 -7.53 -8.20 1.08
C PHE A 18 -8.25 -8.58 -0.21
N VAL A 19 -9.00 -9.67 -0.26
CA VAL A 19 -9.71 -10.09 -1.49
C VAL A 19 -11.22 -10.09 -1.32
N GLU A 20 -11.71 -9.72 -0.14
CA GLU A 20 -13.14 -9.62 0.13
C GLU A 20 -13.79 -8.58 -0.79
N ALA A 21 -14.85 -9.03 -1.48
CA ALA A 21 -15.56 -8.25 -2.46
C ALA A 21 -16.12 -6.96 -1.84
N GLY A 22 -15.93 -5.82 -2.52
CA GLY A 22 -16.41 -4.52 -2.07
C GLY A 22 -15.50 -3.79 -1.06
N VAL A 23 -14.42 -4.44 -0.61
CA VAL A 23 -13.41 -3.82 0.28
C VAL A 23 -12.18 -3.39 -0.50
N SER A 24 -11.53 -4.31 -1.22
CA SER A 24 -10.11 -4.11 -1.53
C SER A 24 -9.77 -3.91 -3.01
N THR A 25 -10.64 -4.26 -3.95
CA THR A 25 -10.35 -4.30 -5.41
C THR A 25 -9.09 -5.09 -5.79
N LEU A 26 -8.62 -5.95 -4.89
CA LEU A 26 -7.52 -6.89 -5.13
C LEU A 26 -8.07 -8.30 -5.28
N ILE A 27 -7.35 -9.10 -6.07
CA ILE A 27 -7.60 -10.52 -6.27
C ILE A 27 -6.34 -11.31 -5.90
N ASN A 28 -6.52 -12.60 -5.58
CA ASN A 28 -5.39 -13.51 -5.45
C ASN A 28 -4.71 -13.69 -6.81
N LEU A 29 -3.39 -13.72 -6.80
CA LEU A 29 -2.57 -13.96 -7.98
C LEU A 29 -1.97 -15.37 -7.95
N PRO A 30 -1.75 -15.99 -9.12
CA PRO A 30 -1.01 -17.25 -9.23
C PRO A 30 0.52 -17.01 -9.17
N LEU A 31 0.96 -16.10 -8.29
CA LEU A 31 2.35 -15.70 -8.10
C LEU A 31 2.62 -15.59 -6.61
N SER A 32 3.85 -15.86 -6.16
CA SER A 32 4.27 -15.46 -4.83
C SER A 32 4.43 -13.95 -4.72
N VAL A 33 4.44 -13.41 -3.49
CA VAL A 33 4.76 -12.00 -3.24
C VAL A 33 6.08 -11.61 -3.90
N ALA A 34 7.14 -12.41 -3.73
CA ALA A 34 8.44 -12.13 -4.33
C ALA A 34 8.40 -12.09 -5.87
N GLN A 35 7.65 -13.00 -6.50
CA GLN A 35 7.46 -13.01 -7.95
C GLN A 35 6.64 -11.81 -8.42
N HIS A 36 5.58 -11.44 -7.70
CA HIS A 36 4.69 -10.35 -8.10
C HIS A 36 5.38 -8.99 -8.05
N VAL A 37 6.10 -8.69 -6.97
CA VAL A 37 6.77 -7.38 -6.81
C VAL A 37 7.89 -7.14 -7.82
N THR A 38 8.48 -8.22 -8.35
CA THR A 38 9.51 -8.17 -9.41
C THR A 38 8.94 -8.46 -10.80
N SER A 39 7.63 -8.67 -10.91
CA SER A 39 7.01 -9.03 -12.18
C SER A 39 7.10 -7.90 -13.20
N LYS A 40 7.14 -8.29 -14.48
CA LYS A 40 7.02 -7.33 -15.59
C LYS A 40 5.72 -6.54 -15.50
N ALA A 41 4.60 -7.16 -15.13
CA ALA A 41 3.32 -6.49 -15.01
C ALA A 41 3.36 -5.35 -13.96
N MET A 42 3.95 -5.58 -12.80
CA MET A 42 4.13 -4.53 -11.79
C MET A 42 5.07 -3.42 -12.27
N THR A 43 6.19 -3.79 -12.90
CA THR A 43 7.17 -2.83 -13.44
C THR A 43 6.56 -1.96 -14.53
N ASP A 44 5.80 -2.54 -15.46
CA ASP A 44 5.11 -1.83 -16.53
C ASP A 44 4.04 -0.88 -15.96
N ARG A 45 3.34 -1.25 -14.88
CA ARG A 45 2.38 -0.37 -14.20
C ARG A 45 3.05 0.82 -13.52
N ILE A 46 4.20 0.62 -12.87
CA ILE A 46 5.00 1.70 -12.28
C ILE A 46 5.51 2.65 -13.36
N ASP A 47 6.04 2.11 -14.46
CA ASP A 47 6.52 2.89 -15.60
C ASP A 47 5.38 3.70 -16.24
N ALA A 48 4.22 3.08 -16.48
CA ALA A 48 3.03 3.76 -16.99
C ALA A 48 2.59 4.90 -16.06
N GLN A 49 2.51 4.65 -14.75
CA GLN A 49 2.16 5.67 -13.76
C GLN A 49 3.14 6.84 -13.79
N SER A 50 4.44 6.57 -13.91
CA SER A 50 5.49 7.61 -13.97
C SER A 50 5.43 8.50 -15.21
N LYS A 51 4.72 8.06 -16.26
CA LYS A 51 4.55 8.77 -17.54
C LYS A 51 3.19 9.46 -17.66
N MET A 52 2.29 9.30 -16.69
CA MET A 52 0.99 9.97 -16.71
C MET A 52 1.19 11.50 -16.69
N PRO A 53 0.38 12.30 -17.43
CA PRO A 53 0.55 13.76 -17.52
C PRO A 53 0.66 14.45 -16.15
N GLY A 54 -0.18 14.06 -15.20
CA GLY A 54 -0.19 14.63 -13.85
C GLY A 54 0.78 14.00 -12.84
N ALA A 55 1.61 13.03 -13.24
CA ALA A 55 2.52 12.35 -12.34
C ALA A 55 3.65 13.29 -11.88
N GLU A 56 4.07 13.17 -10.62
CA GLU A 56 5.17 13.96 -10.08
C GLU A 56 6.49 13.59 -10.77
N LYS A 57 7.22 14.61 -11.23
CA LYS A 57 8.56 14.50 -11.81
C LYS A 57 9.54 15.30 -10.96
N LYS A 58 10.68 14.69 -10.63
CA LYS A 58 11.81 15.41 -10.02
C LYS A 58 12.67 16.01 -11.14
N ASN A 59 12.85 17.32 -11.11
CA ASN A 59 13.69 18.05 -12.05
C ASN A 59 15.18 17.92 -11.68
N VAL A 60 16.06 18.26 -12.62
CA VAL A 60 17.53 18.22 -12.42
C VAL A 60 17.97 19.12 -11.26
N ASP A 61 17.28 20.24 -11.06
CA ASP A 61 17.51 21.18 -9.96
C ASP A 61 16.95 20.70 -8.60
N GLY A 62 16.37 19.50 -8.56
CA GLY A 62 15.77 18.91 -7.35
C GLY A 62 14.34 19.37 -7.06
N THR A 63 13.79 20.34 -7.81
CA THR A 63 12.39 20.76 -7.68
C THR A 63 11.43 19.67 -8.16
N LYS A 64 10.20 19.73 -7.67
CA LYS A 64 9.12 18.83 -8.09
C LYS A 64 8.20 19.54 -9.08
N SER A 65 7.90 18.89 -10.18
CA SER A 65 6.93 19.34 -11.19
C SER A 65 6.03 18.16 -11.59
N THR A 66 5.27 18.32 -12.68
CA THR A 66 4.50 17.23 -13.28
C THR A 66 5.09 16.87 -14.63
N VAL A 67 4.84 15.63 -15.11
CA VAL A 67 5.32 15.17 -16.42
C VAL A 67 4.87 16.09 -17.55
N ASP A 68 3.61 16.52 -17.50
CA ASP A 68 3.03 17.55 -18.37
C ASP A 68 2.67 18.78 -17.52
N PRO A 69 3.38 19.91 -17.67
CA PRO A 69 3.10 21.14 -16.94
C PRO A 69 1.67 21.68 -17.17
N SER A 70 1.02 21.30 -18.26
CA SER A 70 -0.35 21.68 -18.61
C SER A 70 -1.42 20.71 -18.09
N ALA A 71 -1.03 19.67 -17.35
CA ALA A 71 -1.94 18.69 -16.81
C ALA A 71 -3.07 19.34 -15.98
N THR A 72 -4.29 18.96 -16.31
CA THR A 72 -5.49 19.33 -15.56
C THR A 72 -5.43 18.78 -14.13
N ASP A 73 -6.21 19.36 -13.23
CA ASP A 73 -6.29 18.87 -11.85
C ASP A 73 -6.82 17.42 -11.79
N GLN A 74 -7.70 17.05 -12.71
CA GLN A 74 -8.17 15.68 -12.85
C GLN A 74 -7.04 14.71 -13.20
N GLN A 75 -6.20 15.04 -14.19
CA GLN A 75 -5.06 14.21 -14.57
C GLN A 75 -4.03 14.08 -13.44
N LYS A 76 -3.86 15.13 -12.62
CA LYS A 76 -3.02 15.08 -11.41
C LYS A 76 -3.61 14.15 -10.36
N ILE A 77 -4.91 14.22 -10.10
CA ILE A 77 -5.61 13.32 -9.18
C ILE A 77 -5.49 11.86 -9.66
N GLU A 78 -5.74 11.59 -10.94
CA GLU A 78 -5.63 10.26 -11.52
C GLU A 78 -4.22 9.67 -11.38
N ALA A 79 -3.18 10.46 -11.67
CA ALA A 79 -1.80 10.02 -11.58
C ALA A 79 -1.37 9.73 -10.14
N ARG A 80 -1.82 10.55 -9.19
CA ARG A 80 -1.60 10.33 -7.76
C ARG A 80 -2.36 9.11 -7.26
N LEU A 81 -3.60 8.93 -7.69
CA LEU A 81 -4.43 7.80 -7.32
C LEU A 81 -3.86 6.46 -7.82
N GLU A 82 -3.43 6.36 -9.08
CA GLU A 82 -2.74 5.14 -9.56
C GLU A 82 -1.45 4.88 -8.77
N GLY A 83 -0.69 5.93 -8.47
CA GLY A 83 0.51 5.82 -7.63
C GLY A 83 0.20 5.33 -6.21
N ALA A 84 -0.91 5.78 -5.62
CA ALA A 84 -1.37 5.34 -4.31
C ALA A 84 -1.87 3.89 -4.36
N GLU A 85 -2.63 3.49 -5.37
CA GLU A 85 -3.08 2.11 -5.57
C GLU A 85 -1.92 1.12 -5.68
N ILE A 86 -0.87 1.46 -6.46
CA ILE A 86 0.35 0.65 -6.59
C ILE A 86 1.05 0.52 -5.22
N LYS A 87 1.28 1.65 -4.54
CA LYS A 87 1.96 1.67 -3.24
C LYS A 87 1.23 0.85 -2.19
N THR A 88 -0.09 0.96 -2.14
CA THR A 88 -0.93 0.23 -1.18
C THR A 88 -1.03 -1.25 -1.53
N GLU A 89 -1.03 -1.62 -2.82
CA GLU A 89 -0.90 -3.02 -3.24
C GLU A 89 0.44 -3.63 -2.80
N LEU A 90 1.55 -2.91 -2.96
CA LEU A 90 2.86 -3.35 -2.48
C LEU A 90 2.91 -3.46 -0.95
N LEU A 91 2.23 -2.55 -0.25
CA LEU A 91 2.12 -2.60 1.21
C LEU A 91 1.30 -3.81 1.68
N ALA A 92 0.16 -4.09 1.06
CA ALA A 92 -0.63 -5.30 1.34
C ALA A 92 0.20 -6.57 1.15
N ASN A 93 0.94 -6.68 0.04
CA ASN A 93 1.85 -7.80 -0.20
C ASN A 93 3.01 -7.84 0.81
N THR A 94 3.48 -6.70 1.32
CA THR A 94 4.46 -6.67 2.42
C THR A 94 3.87 -7.27 3.69
N ILE A 95 2.62 -6.97 4.02
CA ILE A 95 1.92 -7.55 5.17
C ILE A 95 1.75 -9.06 5.00
N LEU A 96 1.35 -9.53 3.82
CA LEU A 96 1.30 -10.95 3.50
C LEU A 96 2.68 -11.60 3.69
N SER A 97 3.75 -10.95 3.23
CA SER A 97 5.10 -11.47 3.41
C SER A 97 5.54 -11.54 4.87
N ILE A 98 5.11 -10.59 5.69
CA ILE A 98 5.36 -10.59 7.13
C ILE A 98 4.62 -11.76 7.81
N ASN A 99 3.37 -12.01 7.40
CA ASN A 99 2.53 -13.05 8.03
C ASN A 99 2.81 -14.46 7.53
N GLU A 100 3.21 -14.63 6.27
CA GLU A 100 3.26 -15.93 5.59
C GLU A 100 4.63 -16.24 4.95
N GLY A 101 5.55 -15.28 4.92
CA GLY A 101 6.84 -15.40 4.25
C GLY A 101 6.83 -14.96 2.79
N ALA A 102 7.99 -14.98 2.14
CA ALA A 102 8.17 -14.47 0.77
C ALA A 102 7.42 -15.29 -0.30
N ASP A 103 7.14 -16.56 -0.01
CA ASP A 103 6.41 -17.49 -0.89
C ASP A 103 4.90 -17.44 -0.72
N ALA A 104 4.40 -16.56 0.16
CA ALA A 104 2.96 -16.29 0.28
C ALA A 104 2.38 -15.92 -1.09
N ASN A 105 1.17 -16.38 -1.41
CA ASN A 105 0.53 -15.95 -2.66
C ASN A 105 0.39 -14.41 -2.66
N ALA A 106 0.58 -13.78 -3.80
CA ALA A 106 0.42 -12.34 -3.92
C ALA A 106 -1.06 -11.97 -4.09
N VAL A 107 -1.36 -10.71 -3.81
CA VAL A 107 -2.60 -10.06 -4.22
C VAL A 107 -2.27 -8.94 -5.22
N GLY A 108 -3.16 -8.70 -6.19
CA GLY A 108 -2.97 -7.65 -7.19
C GLY A 108 -4.27 -7.00 -7.61
N LYS A 109 -4.18 -5.79 -8.18
CA LYS A 109 -5.34 -5.04 -8.70
C LYS A 109 -6.18 -5.94 -9.62
N ASP A 110 -7.47 -6.00 -9.34
CA ASP A 110 -8.44 -6.66 -10.19
C ASP A 110 -8.49 -5.96 -11.57
N PRO A 111 -8.26 -6.67 -12.69
CA PRO A 111 -8.43 -6.10 -14.03
C PRO A 111 -9.84 -5.57 -14.30
N ALA A 112 -10.85 -6.06 -13.57
CA ALA A 112 -12.24 -5.60 -13.65
C ALA A 112 -12.55 -4.46 -12.67
N ALA A 113 -11.57 -3.96 -11.91
CA ALA A 113 -11.77 -2.83 -11.01
C ALA A 113 -12.25 -1.59 -11.77
N SER A 114 -13.14 -0.82 -11.14
CA SER A 114 -13.68 0.40 -11.72
C SER A 114 -12.57 1.40 -12.11
N THR A 115 -12.76 2.08 -13.24
CA THR A 115 -11.93 3.20 -13.66
C THR A 115 -12.43 4.55 -13.12
N ASP A 116 -13.64 4.58 -12.55
CA ASP A 116 -14.21 5.78 -11.92
C ASP A 116 -13.42 6.17 -10.67
N ILE A 117 -13.10 7.46 -10.55
CA ILE A 117 -12.22 7.97 -9.48
C ILE A 117 -12.85 7.81 -8.10
N ASN A 118 -14.16 8.08 -7.96
CA ASN A 118 -14.82 7.95 -6.67
C ASN A 118 -14.83 6.50 -6.19
N ALA A 119 -15.18 5.57 -7.08
CA ALA A 119 -15.15 4.14 -6.77
C ALA A 119 -13.73 3.66 -6.40
N ARG A 120 -12.71 4.13 -7.12
CA ARG A 120 -11.30 3.82 -6.84
C ARG A 120 -10.85 4.36 -5.49
N LEU A 121 -11.18 5.62 -5.16
CA LEU A 121 -10.87 6.23 -3.87
C LEU A 121 -11.51 5.46 -2.73
N THR A 122 -12.80 5.13 -2.85
CA THR A 122 -13.51 4.37 -1.81
C THR A 122 -12.93 2.97 -1.62
N GLY A 123 -12.57 2.28 -2.72
CA GLY A 123 -11.89 0.98 -2.63
C GLY A 123 -10.51 1.10 -1.98
N LEU A 124 -9.77 2.16 -2.29
CA LEU A 124 -8.45 2.39 -1.72
C LEU A 124 -8.53 2.71 -0.22
N GLU A 125 -9.46 3.56 0.22
CA GLU A 125 -9.69 3.89 1.63
C GLU A 125 -9.97 2.64 2.47
N LYS A 126 -10.90 1.79 2.01
CA LYS A 126 -11.22 0.52 2.69
C LYS A 126 -10.03 -0.43 2.75
N ARG A 127 -9.23 -0.49 1.68
CA ARG A 127 -7.98 -1.26 1.69
C ARG A 127 -7.00 -0.72 2.72
N MET A 128 -6.89 0.60 2.84
CA MET A 128 -6.04 1.23 3.86
C MET A 128 -6.53 0.89 5.27
N ASP A 129 -7.84 0.91 5.53
CA ASP A 129 -8.42 0.50 6.82
C ASP A 129 -8.03 -0.95 7.17
N THR A 130 -8.09 -1.84 6.17
CA THR A 130 -7.68 -3.24 6.31
C THR A 130 -6.20 -3.37 6.65
N ILE A 131 -5.33 -2.61 5.98
CA ILE A 131 -3.89 -2.65 6.26
C ILE A 131 -3.60 -2.09 7.65
N GLU A 132 -4.24 -1.00 8.07
CA GLU A 132 -4.04 -0.40 9.39
C GLU A 132 -4.44 -1.35 10.51
N GLY A 133 -5.60 -2.03 10.38
CA GLY A 133 -6.02 -3.05 11.35
C GLY A 133 -5.06 -4.24 11.43
N GLN A 134 -4.50 -4.68 10.30
CA GLN A 134 -3.47 -5.72 10.32
C GLN A 134 -2.14 -5.20 10.91
N MET A 135 -1.78 -3.95 10.64
CA MET A 135 -0.56 -3.33 11.15
C MET A 135 -0.56 -3.24 12.67
N GLU A 136 -1.71 -2.96 13.29
CA GLU A 136 -1.89 -2.98 14.75
C GLU A 136 -1.49 -4.34 15.33
N GLY A 137 -2.12 -5.41 14.86
CA GLY A 137 -1.80 -6.77 15.32
C GLY A 137 -0.35 -7.18 15.01
N ILE A 138 0.24 -6.73 13.91
CA ILE A 138 1.66 -6.99 13.61
C ILE A 138 2.57 -6.23 14.58
N ALA A 139 2.29 -4.97 14.86
CA ALA A 139 3.08 -4.14 15.76
C ALA A 139 3.15 -4.77 17.16
N GLU A 140 2.01 -5.20 17.70
CA GLU A 140 1.93 -5.84 19.01
C GLU A 140 2.80 -7.09 19.11
N ARG A 141 2.83 -7.93 18.06
CA ARG A 141 3.68 -9.14 18.02
C ARG A 141 5.17 -8.84 18.16
N TYR A 142 5.59 -7.63 17.82
CA TYR A 142 6.99 -7.17 17.90
C TYR A 142 7.19 -6.12 19.00
N GLY A 143 6.29 -6.05 19.99
CA GLY A 143 6.41 -5.12 21.12
C GLY A 143 6.30 -3.65 20.72
N LEU A 144 5.75 -3.35 19.55
CA LEU A 144 5.51 -1.99 19.06
C LEU A 144 4.03 -1.63 19.22
N VAL A 145 3.75 -0.33 19.25
CA VAL A 145 2.38 0.19 19.20
C VAL A 145 2.18 0.90 17.88
N TYR A 146 1.11 0.54 17.17
CA TYR A 146 0.66 1.25 15.98
C TYR A 146 -0.70 1.90 16.26
N CYS A 147 -0.75 3.23 16.16
CA CYS A 147 -2.00 3.98 16.15
C CYS A 147 -2.29 4.38 14.71
N PRO A 148 -3.46 4.03 14.13
CA PRO A 148 -3.84 4.49 12.79
C PRO A 148 -3.74 6.01 12.64
N TYR A 149 -3.49 6.47 11.42
CA TYR A 149 -3.43 7.90 11.15
C TYR A 149 -4.81 8.52 11.36
N SER A 150 -4.88 9.56 12.20
CA SER A 150 -6.08 10.35 12.42
C SER A 150 -6.02 11.63 11.59
N GLU A 151 -7.01 11.78 10.70
CA GLU A 151 -7.17 13.00 9.91
C GLU A 151 -7.67 14.15 10.81
N PRO A 152 -7.18 15.40 10.61
CA PRO A 152 -7.75 16.55 11.31
C PRO A 152 -9.25 16.72 11.01
N GLU A 153 -10.04 16.97 12.05
CA GLU A 153 -11.47 17.28 11.92
C GLU A 153 -11.71 18.42 10.92
N SER A 154 -12.64 18.20 9.98
CA SER A 154 -13.04 19.19 8.97
C SER A 154 -14.56 19.25 8.87
N SER A 155 -15.11 20.46 8.76
CA SER A 155 -16.53 20.69 8.55
C SER A 155 -16.96 20.60 7.08
N GLN A 156 -16.02 20.44 6.16
CA GLN A 156 -16.27 20.35 4.72
C GLN A 156 -16.29 18.90 4.25
N ALA A 157 -17.19 18.59 3.32
CA ALA A 157 -17.20 17.28 2.67
C ALA A 157 -15.87 17.01 1.95
N PRO A 158 -15.29 15.80 2.06
CA PRO A 158 -14.03 15.48 1.41
C PRO A 158 -14.11 15.64 -0.12
N THR A 159 -13.10 16.28 -0.70
CA THR A 159 -12.90 16.35 -2.15
C THR A 159 -12.01 15.21 -2.61
N ASP A 160 -12.03 14.86 -3.90
CA ASP A 160 -11.11 13.84 -4.45
C ASP A 160 -9.64 14.16 -4.14
N LYS A 161 -9.27 15.44 -4.21
CA LYS A 161 -7.94 15.91 -3.88
C LYS A 161 -7.58 15.65 -2.41
N SER A 162 -8.46 16.04 -1.48
CA SER A 162 -8.19 15.84 -0.05
C SER A 162 -8.18 14.35 0.32
N ARG A 163 -9.05 13.54 -0.29
CA ARG A 163 -9.06 12.08 -0.10
C ARG A 163 -7.74 11.43 -0.53
N VAL A 164 -7.22 11.77 -1.72
CA VAL A 164 -5.91 11.28 -2.18
C VAL A 164 -4.78 11.77 -1.25
N GLU A 165 -4.82 13.02 -0.80
CA GLU A 165 -3.83 13.56 0.15
C GLU A 165 -3.82 12.77 1.46
N THR A 166 -4.99 12.48 2.02
CA THR A 166 -5.13 11.68 3.24
C THR A 166 -4.63 10.25 3.02
N ILE A 167 -4.97 9.60 1.91
CA ILE A 167 -4.43 8.28 1.55
C ILE A 167 -2.89 8.31 1.50
N GLU A 168 -2.28 9.32 0.88
CA GLU A 168 -0.84 9.44 0.81
C GLU A 168 -0.18 9.64 2.19
N GLN A 169 -0.84 10.34 3.12
CA GLN A 169 -0.35 10.49 4.50
C GLN A 169 -0.46 9.18 5.28
N ARG A 170 -1.61 8.51 5.21
CA ARG A 170 -1.80 7.17 5.81
C ARG A 170 -0.73 6.20 5.31
N TYR A 171 -0.42 6.20 4.00
CA TYR A 171 0.63 5.37 3.43
C TYR A 171 2.01 5.68 4.03
N LYS A 172 2.38 6.96 4.16
CA LYS A 172 3.66 7.35 4.79
C LYS A 172 3.73 6.87 6.24
N TYR A 173 2.62 6.96 6.97
CA TYR A 173 2.53 6.54 8.36
C TYR A 173 2.72 5.02 8.49
N MET A 174 1.98 4.24 7.71
CA MET A 174 2.12 2.78 7.67
C MET A 174 3.51 2.32 7.20
N ASN A 175 4.07 2.95 6.16
CA ASN A 175 5.41 2.62 5.68
C ASN A 175 6.50 2.95 6.72
N THR A 176 6.27 3.96 7.57
CA THR A 176 7.15 4.23 8.71
C THR A 176 7.08 3.10 9.72
N MET A 177 5.89 2.56 10.01
CA MET A 177 5.76 1.40 10.89
C MET A 177 6.43 0.15 10.30
N VAL A 178 6.29 -0.11 8.99
CA VAL A 178 7.02 -1.21 8.32
C VAL A 178 8.53 -1.08 8.49
N LYS A 179 9.08 0.14 8.42
CA LYS A 179 10.52 0.36 8.67
C LYS A 179 10.90 0.07 10.12
N LYS A 180 10.08 0.50 11.08
CA LYS A 180 10.28 0.19 12.51
C LYS A 180 10.23 -1.31 12.78
N LEU A 181 9.27 -2.02 12.19
CA LEU A 181 9.16 -3.48 12.29
C LEU A 181 10.40 -4.21 11.76
N LYS A 182 10.96 -3.74 10.65
CA LYS A 182 12.21 -4.29 10.11
C LYS A 182 13.39 -4.05 11.06
N ALA A 183 13.50 -2.85 11.63
CA ALA A 183 14.57 -2.51 12.57
C ALA A 183 14.45 -3.28 13.90
N ALA A 184 13.25 -3.38 14.48
CA ALA A 184 13.02 -4.15 15.72
C ALA A 184 13.47 -5.60 15.58
N LYS A 185 13.18 -6.20 14.42
CA LYS A 185 13.60 -7.56 14.12
C LYS A 185 15.09 -7.72 13.78
N GLU A 186 15.79 -6.65 13.41
CA GLU A 186 17.25 -6.67 13.32
C GLU A 186 17.88 -6.81 14.70
N ILE A 187 17.31 -6.13 15.70
CA ILE A 187 17.75 -6.19 17.10
C ILE A 187 17.50 -7.58 17.70
N ASP A 188 16.30 -8.14 17.53
CA ASP A 188 15.98 -9.49 18.05
C ASP A 188 16.97 -10.57 17.56
N LYS A 189 17.53 -10.41 16.36
CA LYS A 189 18.51 -11.36 15.81
C LYS A 189 19.90 -11.24 16.44
N GLU A 190 20.27 -10.06 16.92
CA GLU A 190 21.55 -9.84 17.59
C GLU A 190 21.50 -10.45 19.00
N ASP A 191 20.37 -10.35 19.68
CA ASP A 191 20.14 -10.97 21.00
C ASP A 191 20.08 -12.50 20.93
N ASP A 192 19.59 -13.09 19.84
CA ASP A 192 19.58 -14.56 19.62
C ASP A 192 20.97 -15.14 19.23
N ALA A 193 21.98 -14.29 18.97
CA ALA A 193 23.31 -14.70 18.50
C ALA A 193 24.41 -14.70 19.58
N GLU A 194 24.08 -14.35 20.83
CA GLU A 194 24.94 -14.50 22.03
C GLU A 194 24.66 -15.80 22.80
#